data_AF-A0A0U3NN61-F1
#
_entry.id   AF-A0A0U3NN61-F1
#
_cell.length_a   1.000
_cell.length_b   1.000
_cell.length_c   1.000
_cell.angle_alpha   90.00
_cell.angle_beta   90.00
_cell.angle_gamma   90.00
#
_symmetry.space_group_name_H-M   'P 1'
#
loop_
_entity.id
_entity.type
_entity.pdbx_description
1 polymer ?
#
loop_
_entity_poly.entity_id
_entity_poly.type
_entity_poly.pdbx_seq_one_letter_code
_entity_poly.pdbx_strand_id
1 'polypeptide(L)'
;MNEAMKVENIKEYMKPLDVEVSQNFVYGYTEPGLLSSFTYGALASFVDMSHFLLVFSPEEIVLVGLTLMGDFADTYVRIPRKDIELSKAKKGLIQYKIELKVKGDKKLKFKANKMIAAAKWQKGNIAFLESNNWYQP
;
A
#
# COMPACT_ATOMS: atom_id res chain seq x y z
N MET A 1 2.09 18.28 6.12
CA MET A 1 2.25 18.32 4.66
C MET A 1 3.44 17.49 4.24
N ASN A 2 3.16 16.39 3.55
CA ASN A 2 4.07 15.30 3.15
C ASN A 2 4.57 14.43 4.31
N GLU A 3 3.75 14.22 5.34
CA GLU A 3 4.14 13.41 6.50
C GLU A 3 4.58 12.00 6.10
N ALA A 4 3.83 11.32 5.22
CA ALA A 4 4.15 9.98 4.75
C ALA A 4 5.33 9.94 3.75
N MET A 5 5.99 11.07 3.47
CA MET A 5 7.21 11.10 2.65
C MET A 5 8.49 10.90 3.47
N LYS A 6 8.40 10.93 4.80
CA LYS A 6 9.52 10.67 5.72
C LYS A 6 9.37 9.30 6.38
N VAL A 7 10.45 8.52 6.38
CA VAL A 7 10.42 7.14 6.92
C VAL A 7 10.15 7.14 8.43
N GLU A 8 10.66 8.14 9.14
CA GLU A 8 10.50 8.30 10.58
C GLU A 8 9.02 8.47 10.95
N ASN A 9 8.31 9.32 10.21
CA ASN A 9 6.88 9.55 10.39
C ASN A 9 6.06 8.28 10.09
N ILE A 10 6.43 7.52 9.05
CA ILE A 10 5.78 6.23 8.76
C ILE A 10 5.99 5.25 9.91
N LYS A 11 7.23 5.13 10.41
CA LYS A 11 7.54 4.25 11.54
C LYS A 11 6.71 4.65 12.76
N GLU A 12 6.62 5.94 13.06
CA GLU A 12 5.84 6.45 14.18
C GLU A 12 4.34 6.15 14.02
N TYR A 13 3.78 6.36 12.83
CA TYR A 13 2.38 6.05 12.52
C TYR A 13 2.06 4.56 12.67
N MET A 14 2.99 3.68 12.30
CA MET A 14 2.78 2.23 12.31
C MET A 14 3.05 1.56 13.67
N LYS A 15 3.75 2.22 14.60
CA LYS A 15 3.99 1.72 15.97
C LYS A 15 2.71 1.25 16.69
N PRO A 16 1.63 2.05 16.78
CA PRO A 16 0.41 1.61 17.46
C PRO A 16 -0.30 0.44 16.77
N LEU A 17 0.03 0.16 15.50
CA LEU A 17 -0.53 -0.98 14.75
C LEU A 17 0.23 -2.28 14.97
N ASP A 18 1.36 -2.21 15.68
CA ASP A 18 2.29 -3.34 15.92
C ASP A 18 2.79 -3.97 14.61
N VAL A 19 3.10 -3.12 13.62
CA VAL A 19 3.62 -3.54 12.31
C VAL A 19 5.03 -2.99 12.13
N GLU A 20 5.99 -3.88 11.95
CA GLU A 20 7.38 -3.51 11.72
C GLU A 20 7.53 -2.83 10.35
N VAL A 21 8.19 -1.66 10.36
CA VAL A 21 8.48 -0.87 9.16
C VAL A 21 9.98 -0.76 8.95
N SER A 22 10.45 -1.34 7.85
CA SER A 22 11.85 -1.22 7.40
C SER A 22 11.91 -0.73 5.95
N GLN A 23 11.81 -1.63 4.98
CA GLN A 23 11.75 -1.37 3.54
C GLN A 23 10.56 -2.07 2.87
N ASN A 24 9.71 -2.67 3.69
CA ASN A 24 8.57 -3.47 3.34
C ASN A 24 7.33 -2.62 3.00
N PHE A 25 7.49 -1.41 2.43
CA PHE A 25 6.37 -0.54 2.13
C PHE A 25 6.58 0.31 0.88
N VAL A 26 5.48 0.66 0.20
CA VAL A 26 5.50 1.53 -0.98
C VAL A 26 4.34 2.51 -0.97
N TYR A 27 4.57 3.69 -1.53
CA TYR A 27 3.50 4.58 -1.94
C TYR A 27 2.85 4.04 -3.22
N GLY A 28 1.53 3.95 -3.21
CA GLY A 28 0.72 3.53 -4.34
C GLY A 28 -0.51 4.40 -4.51
N TYR A 29 -1.07 4.40 -5.72
CA TYR A 29 -2.32 5.06 -6.00
C TYR A 29 -3.24 4.20 -6.86
N THR A 30 -4.54 4.37 -6.70
CA THR A 30 -5.57 3.69 -7.49
C THR A 30 -6.54 4.70 -8.10
N GLU A 31 -7.45 4.21 -8.94
CA GLU A 31 -8.50 5.06 -9.51
C GLU A 31 -9.54 5.37 -8.42
N PRO A 32 -9.91 6.65 -8.23
CA PRO A 32 -10.96 7.03 -7.27
C PRO A 32 -12.23 6.19 -7.48
N GLY A 33 -12.87 5.76 -6.39
CA GLY A 33 -14.07 4.93 -6.47
C GLY A 33 -13.81 3.45 -6.78
N LEU A 34 -12.59 3.01 -7.09
CA LEU A 34 -12.33 1.57 -7.29
C LEU A 34 -12.65 0.75 -6.04
N LEU A 35 -12.40 1.35 -4.86
CA LEU A 35 -12.65 0.74 -3.55
C LEU A 35 -14.12 0.77 -3.12
N SER A 36 -14.97 1.58 -3.76
CA SER A 36 -16.39 1.68 -3.41
C SER A 36 -17.19 0.41 -3.71
N SER A 37 -16.68 -0.41 -4.64
CA SER A 37 -17.29 -1.68 -5.01
C SER A 37 -16.79 -2.87 -4.16
N PHE A 38 -15.90 -2.63 -3.20
CA PHE A 38 -15.34 -3.67 -2.34
C PHE A 38 -16.16 -3.81 -1.06
N THR A 39 -16.46 -5.06 -0.72
CA THR A 39 -17.27 -5.41 0.44
C THR A 39 -16.44 -5.86 1.65
N TYR A 40 -15.12 -6.06 1.47
CA TYR A 40 -14.19 -6.26 2.57
C TYR A 40 -14.34 -5.13 3.60
N GLY A 41 -14.70 -5.48 4.84
CA GLY A 41 -15.37 -4.60 5.79
C GLY A 41 -14.75 -3.22 6.07
N ALA A 42 -13.45 -3.03 5.83
CA ALA A 42 -12.76 -1.75 5.99
C ALA A 42 -12.29 -1.09 4.68
N LEU A 43 -12.41 -1.74 3.51
CA LEU A 43 -12.11 -1.08 2.22
C LEU A 43 -13.18 -0.06 1.83
N ALA A 44 -14.41 -0.23 2.33
CA ALA A 44 -15.51 0.70 2.13
C ALA A 44 -15.24 2.11 2.71
N SER A 45 -14.39 2.26 3.74
CA SER A 45 -14.01 3.59 4.25
C SER A 45 -13.03 4.35 3.34
N PHE A 46 -12.58 3.73 2.25
CA PHE A 46 -11.64 4.31 1.29
C PHE A 46 -12.27 4.67 -0.05
N VAL A 47 -13.61 4.75 -0.14
CA VAL A 47 -14.37 5.04 -1.37
C VAL A 47 -13.78 6.23 -2.15
N ASP A 48 -13.44 7.31 -1.45
CA ASP A 48 -12.93 8.55 -2.04
C ASP A 48 -11.40 8.65 -2.04
N MET A 49 -10.69 7.61 -1.60
CA MET A 49 -9.24 7.63 -1.47
C MET A 49 -8.57 7.02 -2.70
N SER A 50 -7.62 7.76 -3.25
CA SER A 50 -6.79 7.33 -4.38
C SER A 50 -5.33 7.11 -4.02
N HIS A 51 -4.87 7.53 -2.83
CA HIS A 51 -3.45 7.48 -2.44
C HIS A 51 -3.26 6.68 -1.17
N PHE A 52 -2.25 5.81 -1.17
CA PHE A 52 -2.07 4.81 -0.13
C PHE A 52 -0.60 4.59 0.17
N LEU A 53 -0.31 4.29 1.44
CA LEU A 53 0.86 3.52 1.81
C LEU A 53 0.47 2.04 1.87
N LEU A 54 1.16 1.19 1.13
CA LEU A 54 1.02 -0.26 1.19
C LEU A 54 2.17 -0.79 2.03
N VAL A 55 1.90 -1.34 3.20
CA VAL A 55 2.90 -1.94 4.11
C VAL A 55 2.70 -3.46 4.11
N PHE A 56 3.75 -4.19 3.76
CA PHE A 56 3.75 -5.63 3.60
C PHE A 56 4.37 -6.29 4.83
N SER A 57 3.67 -7.25 5.42
CA SER A 57 4.18 -8.07 6.51
C SER A 57 3.89 -9.56 6.23
N PRO A 58 4.52 -10.48 6.97
CA PRO A 58 4.31 -11.92 6.76
C PRO A 58 2.85 -12.33 7.01
N GLU A 59 2.17 -11.63 7.92
CA GLU A 59 0.80 -11.96 8.33
C GLU A 59 -0.27 -11.18 7.55
N GLU A 60 0.06 -10.00 7.04
CA GLU A 60 -0.91 -9.08 6.45
C GLU A 60 -0.31 -8.04 5.49
N ILE A 61 -1.18 -7.42 4.69
CA ILE A 61 -0.88 -6.16 4.00
C ILE A 61 -1.75 -5.08 4.63
N VAL A 62 -1.11 -4.01 5.12
CA VAL A 62 -1.79 -2.83 5.65
C VAL A 62 -1.86 -1.76 4.57
N LEU A 63 -3.05 -1.25 4.30
CA LEU A 63 -3.25 -0.07 3.47
C LEU A 63 -3.54 1.11 4.38
N VAL A 64 -2.72 2.15 4.31
CA VAL A 64 -2.94 3.40 5.04
C VAL A 64 -3.37 4.46 4.03
N GLY A 65 -4.49 5.13 4.29
CA GLY A 65 -5.02 6.18 3.44
C GLY A 65 -4.18 7.44 3.55
N LEU A 66 -3.89 8.05 2.41
CA LEU A 66 -3.13 9.30 2.32
C LEU A 66 -3.93 10.38 1.61
N THR A 67 -3.76 11.62 2.04
CA THR A 67 -4.23 12.79 1.28
C THR A 67 -3.42 12.96 0.00
N LEU A 68 -3.91 13.79 -0.93
CA LEU A 68 -3.15 14.15 -2.15
C LEU A 68 -1.78 14.76 -1.82
N MET A 69 -1.67 15.45 -0.68
CA MET A 69 -0.43 16.06 -0.19
C MET A 69 0.44 15.08 0.60
N GLY A 70 0.11 13.79 0.60
CA GLY A 70 0.90 12.76 1.28
C GLY A 70 0.88 12.83 2.80
N ASP A 71 -0.16 13.44 3.39
CA ASP A 71 -0.41 13.36 4.83
C ASP A 71 -1.29 12.15 5.15
N PHE A 72 -1.20 11.63 6.38
CA PHE A 72 -2.04 10.51 6.80
C PHE A 72 -3.51 10.94 6.89
N ALA A 73 -4.41 10.10 6.39
CA ALA A 73 -5.85 10.36 6.42
C ALA A 73 -6.57 9.68 7.61
N ASP A 74 -5.80 9.28 8.64
CA ASP A 74 -6.27 8.59 9.85
C ASP A 74 -7.19 7.38 9.60
N THR A 75 -7.00 6.72 8.46
CA THR A 75 -7.72 5.50 8.11
C THR A 75 -6.75 4.48 7.57
N TYR A 76 -6.91 3.24 8.03
CA TYR A 76 -6.13 2.11 7.57
C TYR A 76 -7.01 0.86 7.51
N VAL A 77 -6.64 -0.08 6.64
CA VAL A 77 -7.20 -1.43 6.62
C VAL A 77 -6.07 -2.43 6.71
N ARG A 78 -6.28 -3.46 7.53
CA ARG A 78 -5.42 -4.63 7.65
C ARG A 78 -6.05 -5.77 6.85
N ILE A 79 -5.33 -6.29 5.87
CA ILE A 79 -5.76 -7.40 5.03
C ILE A 79 -4.88 -8.61 5.36
N PRO A 80 -5.36 -9.58 6.15
CA PRO A 80 -4.63 -10.79 6.47
C PRO A 80 -4.24 -11.54 5.19
N ARG A 81 -3.03 -12.10 5.16
CA ARG A 81 -2.51 -12.88 4.02
C ARG A 81 -3.39 -14.07 3.68
N LYS A 82 -3.98 -14.71 4.69
CA LYS A 82 -4.97 -15.79 4.52
C LYS A 82 -6.21 -15.36 3.70
N ASP A 83 -6.50 -14.07 3.62
CA ASP A 83 -7.63 -13.51 2.87
C ASP A 83 -7.21 -13.02 1.48
N ILE A 84 -5.92 -13.07 1.14
CA ILE A 84 -5.38 -12.66 -0.16
C ILE A 84 -5.27 -13.90 -1.07
N GLU A 85 -6.12 -13.98 -2.08
CA GLU A 85 -6.07 -15.06 -3.10
C GLU A 85 -4.96 -14.83 -4.13
N LEU A 86 -4.62 -13.56 -4.37
CA LEU A 86 -3.60 -13.19 -5.33
C LEU A 86 -2.94 -11.90 -4.86
N SER A 87 -1.62 -11.93 -4.80
CA SER A 87 -0.79 -10.74 -4.79
C SER A 87 0.23 -10.89 -5.91
N LYS A 88 0.50 -9.82 -6.66
CA LYS A 88 1.62 -9.76 -7.59
C LYS A 88 1.98 -8.33 -7.95
N ALA A 89 3.22 -8.11 -8.36
CA ALA A 89 3.65 -6.85 -8.94
C ALA A 89 4.17 -7.05 -10.36
N LYS A 90 3.70 -6.23 -11.30
CA LYS A 90 4.22 -6.17 -12.67
C LYS A 90 5.05 -4.90 -12.85
N LYS A 91 6.33 -5.08 -13.15
CA LYS A 91 7.26 -3.99 -13.46
C LYS A 91 6.93 -3.37 -14.82
N GLY A 92 6.67 -2.07 -14.84
CA GLY A 92 6.61 -1.25 -16.05
C GLY A 92 7.87 -0.40 -16.23
N LEU A 93 7.89 0.49 -17.23
CA LEU A 93 9.00 1.41 -17.46
C LEU A 93 9.13 2.45 -16.34
N ILE A 94 8.03 3.11 -15.99
CA ILE A 94 7.99 4.24 -15.02
C ILE A 94 7.46 3.81 -13.65
N GLN A 95 6.57 2.81 -13.63
CA GLN A 95 5.81 2.41 -12.44
C GLN A 95 5.62 0.90 -12.38
N TYR A 96 5.38 0.38 -11.18
CA TYR A 96 4.88 -0.97 -10.95
C TYR A 96 3.35 -0.95 -10.92
N LYS A 97 2.75 -2.06 -11.34
CA LYS A 97 1.32 -2.36 -11.15
C LYS A 97 1.21 -3.47 -10.12
N ILE A 98 0.80 -3.13 -8.90
CA ILE A 98 0.59 -4.07 -7.80
C ILE A 98 -0.88 -4.48 -7.84
N GLU A 99 -1.14 -5.78 -7.97
CA GLU A 99 -2.47 -6.34 -7.99
C GLU A 99 -2.70 -7.16 -6.72
N LEU A 100 -3.78 -6.88 -6.00
CA LEU A 100 -4.23 -7.65 -4.85
C LEU A 100 -5.64 -8.16 -5.13
N LYS A 101 -5.93 -9.43 -4.85
CA LYS A 101 -7.27 -9.99 -4.89
C LYS A 101 -7.57 -10.53 -3.49
N VAL A 102 -8.58 -9.94 -2.86
CA VAL A 102 -9.09 -10.40 -1.57
C VAL A 102 -10.21 -11.40 -1.82
N LYS A 103 -10.33 -12.43 -0.97
CA LYS A 103 -11.38 -13.45 -1.04
C LYS A 103 -12.76 -12.80 -1.08
N GLY A 104 -13.58 -13.22 -2.04
CA GLY A 104 -14.94 -12.70 -2.20
C GLY A 104 -15.05 -11.32 -2.86
N ASP A 105 -13.93 -10.65 -3.15
CA ASP A 105 -13.91 -9.31 -3.73
C ASP A 105 -13.26 -9.26 -5.11
N LYS A 106 -13.42 -8.09 -5.76
CA LYS A 106 -12.76 -7.79 -7.03
C LYS A 106 -11.24 -7.66 -6.85
N LYS A 107 -10.54 -7.48 -7.95
CA LYS A 107 -9.09 -7.24 -7.93
C LYS A 107 -8.79 -5.76 -7.72
N LEU A 108 -8.06 -5.46 -6.66
CA LEU A 108 -7.44 -4.16 -6.41
C LEU A 108 -6.20 -3.98 -7.30
N LYS A 109 -6.04 -2.78 -7.82
CA LYS A 109 -4.87 -2.42 -8.65
C LYS A 109 -4.29 -1.11 -8.16
N PHE A 110 -3.06 -1.15 -7.71
CA PHE A 110 -2.28 0.02 -7.32
C PHE A 110 -1.18 0.26 -8.34
N LYS A 111 -1.01 1.53 -8.70
CA LYS A 111 0.10 2.04 -9.48
C LYS A 111 1.13 2.60 -8.49
N ALA A 112 2.37 2.14 -8.56
CA ALA A 112 3.44 2.61 -7.69
C ALA A 112 4.59 3.13 -8.56
N ASN A 113 4.81 4.44 -8.56
CA ASN A 113 5.92 5.03 -9.30
C ASN A 113 7.26 4.52 -8.74
N LYS A 114 8.21 4.23 -9.63
CA LYS A 114 9.54 3.74 -9.22
C LYS A 114 10.32 4.75 -8.38
N MET A 115 10.09 6.03 -8.64
CA MET A 115 10.77 7.14 -7.98
C MET A 115 9.76 8.26 -7.74
N ILE A 116 9.87 8.89 -6.58
CA ILE A 116 9.08 10.05 -6.17
C ILE A 116 10.07 11.03 -5.54
N ALA A 117 10.11 12.28 -6.01
CA ALA A 117 11.12 13.25 -5.57
C ALA A 117 11.07 13.50 -4.06
N ALA A 118 9.87 13.58 -3.50
CA ALA A 118 9.65 13.76 -2.07
C ALA A 118 9.93 12.47 -1.24
N ALA A 119 9.86 11.29 -1.85
CA ALA A 119 10.03 9.99 -1.19
C ALA A 119 11.19 9.20 -1.80
N LYS A 120 12.42 9.57 -1.44
CA LYS A 120 13.66 8.92 -1.92
C LYS A 120 13.72 7.42 -1.60
N TRP A 121 13.05 6.99 -0.52
CA TRP A 121 12.96 5.60 -0.08
C TRP A 121 12.16 4.70 -1.05
N GLN A 122 11.24 5.27 -1.85
CA GLN A 122 10.34 4.51 -2.73
C GLN A 122 11.08 3.54 -3.65
N LYS A 123 12.19 4.00 -4.26
CA LYS A 123 12.97 3.19 -5.21
C LYS A 123 13.62 1.98 -4.51
N GLY A 124 14.23 2.21 -3.35
CA GLY A 124 14.90 1.17 -2.57
C GLY A 124 13.92 0.12 -2.07
N ASN A 125 12.75 0.56 -1.59
CA ASN A 125 11.71 -0.33 -1.08
C ASN A 125 11.09 -1.19 -2.18
N ILE A 126 10.82 -0.63 -3.37
CA ILE A 126 10.33 -1.43 -4.51
C ILE A 126 11.33 -2.54 -4.86
N ALA A 127 12.63 -2.22 -4.90
CA ALA A 127 13.67 -3.20 -5.18
C ALA A 127 13.74 -4.27 -4.09
N PHE A 128 13.67 -3.86 -2.81
CA PHE A 128 13.64 -4.78 -1.67
C PHE A 128 12.45 -5.75 -1.73
N LEU A 129 11.24 -5.24 -2.00
CA LEU A 129 10.04 -6.06 -2.12
C LEU A 129 10.13 -7.06 -3.29
N GLU A 130 10.71 -6.63 -4.43
CA GLU A 130 10.93 -7.50 -5.61
C GLU A 130 11.94 -8.61 -5.29
N SER A 131 13.07 -8.28 -4.67
CA SER A 131 14.13 -9.26 -4.36
C SER A 131 13.76 -10.26 -3.27
N ASN A 132 12.81 -9.93 -2.39
CA ASN A 132 12.38 -10.78 -1.28
C ASN A 132 11.00 -11.43 -1.50
N ASN A 133 10.45 -11.37 -2.72
CA ASN A 133 9.16 -12.00 -3.10
C ASN A 133 7.95 -11.58 -2.26
N TRP A 134 7.96 -10.38 -1.67
CA TRP A 134 6.88 -9.87 -0.82
C TRP A 134 5.52 -9.73 -1.51
N TYR A 135 5.54 -9.66 -2.83
CA TYR A 135 4.33 -9.57 -3.64
C TYR A 135 3.66 -10.92 -3.84
N GLN A 136 4.15 -12.04 -3.30
CA GLN A 136 3.45 -13.33 -3.37
C GLN A 136 2.75 -13.59 -2.03
N PRO A 137 1.53 -14.19 -2.03
CA PRO A 137 0.80 -14.53 -0.80
C PRO A 137 1.58 -15.43 0.14
#